data_AF-A0A9W9Z5G1-F1
#
_entry.id   AF-A0A9W9Z5G1-F1
#
_cell.length_a   1.000
_cell.length_b   1.000
_cell.length_c   1.000
_cell.angle_alpha   90.00
_cell.angle_beta   90.00
_cell.angle_gamma   90.00
#
_symmetry.space_group_name_H-M   'P 1'
#
loop_
_entity.id
_entity.type
_entity.pdbx_description
1 polymer ?
#
loop_
_entity_poly.entity_id
_entity_poly.type
_entity_poly.pdbx_seq_one_letter_code
_entity_poly.pdbx_strand_id
1 'polypeptide(L)'
;MKNHEKAFSDIKNYYNDITLNNLALINSLKEQVEEMKKKEERMEKQMNEIMAENKRLTEPLQKAREEVEELRKQLANYEKDKASLASAKARLKVQEEELRSLHWEHEVLQQRFSQTQSERDELYGKFVKAIHEVQQKSNFKNLLLEKKTGGSGRHTGEEAQLNEVLSASNLDPTALTVVTRKLEDVLDSKNSAIKDLQYELARVCKAHNDLIRTYEAKLQSFGVPTEELGFKPLESNIGGQQLGRGPAGLVAAPT
;
A
#
# COMPACT_ATOMS: atom_id res chain seq x y z
N MET A 1 -80.20 -90.13 -96.46
CA MET A 1 -79.32 -90.87 -95.53
C MET A 1 -77.90 -90.30 -95.51
N LYS A 2 -77.13 -90.30 -96.63
CA LYS A 2 -75.74 -89.81 -96.66
C LYS A 2 -75.50 -88.35 -96.20
N ASN A 3 -76.43 -87.42 -96.47
CA ASN A 3 -76.28 -86.02 -96.04
C ASN A 3 -76.55 -85.78 -94.54
N HIS A 4 -77.43 -86.58 -93.93
CA HIS A 4 -77.70 -86.50 -92.49
C HIS A 4 -76.56 -87.10 -91.67
N GLU A 5 -75.91 -88.14 -92.18
CA GLU A 5 -74.73 -88.76 -91.58
C GLU A 5 -73.53 -87.80 -91.57
N LYS A 6 -73.35 -87.04 -92.66
CA LYS A 6 -72.33 -85.98 -92.75
C LYS A 6 -72.63 -84.80 -91.81
N ALA A 7 -73.86 -84.29 -91.80
CA ALA A 7 -74.25 -83.21 -90.89
C ALA A 7 -74.14 -83.61 -89.39
N PHE A 8 -74.46 -84.86 -89.05
CA PHE A 8 -74.29 -85.38 -87.69
C PHE A 8 -72.80 -85.55 -87.34
N SER A 9 -71.96 -85.97 -88.28
CA SER A 9 -70.51 -86.00 -88.12
C SER A 9 -69.92 -84.59 -87.95
N ASP A 10 -70.38 -83.60 -88.70
CA ASP A 10 -69.89 -82.22 -88.63
C ASP A 10 -70.32 -81.55 -87.31
N ILE A 11 -71.55 -81.77 -86.85
CA ILE A 11 -72.03 -81.33 -85.52
C ILE A 11 -71.23 -82.02 -84.41
N LYS A 12 -71.01 -83.34 -84.53
CA LYS A 12 -70.21 -84.09 -83.57
C LYS A 12 -68.78 -83.55 -83.52
N ASN A 13 -68.15 -83.29 -84.66
CA ASN A 13 -66.81 -82.71 -84.74
C ASN A 13 -66.77 -81.29 -84.17
N TYR A 14 -67.76 -80.44 -84.45
CA TYR A 14 -67.85 -79.09 -83.89
C TYR A 14 -67.95 -79.08 -82.36
N TYR A 15 -68.82 -79.92 -81.79
CA TYR A 15 -68.90 -80.07 -80.35
C TYR A 15 -67.63 -80.69 -79.76
N ASN A 16 -67.03 -81.66 -80.46
CA ASN A 16 -65.78 -82.30 -80.03
C ASN A 16 -64.62 -81.29 -79.99
N ASP A 17 -64.51 -80.42 -81.00
CA ASP A 17 -63.54 -79.33 -81.09
C ASP A 17 -63.78 -78.26 -80.01
N ILE A 18 -65.04 -77.91 -79.73
CA ILE A 18 -65.39 -77.03 -78.60
C ILE A 18 -64.97 -77.67 -77.28
N THR A 19 -65.23 -78.97 -77.06
CA THR A 19 -64.78 -79.66 -75.85
C THR A 19 -63.26 -79.69 -75.76
N LEU A 20 -62.54 -79.94 -76.85
CA LEU A 20 -61.08 -79.92 -76.88
C LEU A 20 -60.52 -78.52 -76.57
N ASN A 21 -61.11 -77.47 -77.15
CA ASN A 21 -60.68 -76.08 -76.93
C ASN A 21 -61.02 -75.61 -75.50
N ASN A 22 -62.21 -75.94 -75.00
CA ASN A 22 -62.58 -75.69 -73.60
C ASN A 22 -61.67 -76.46 -72.63
N LEU A 23 -61.30 -77.72 -72.95
CA LEU A 23 -60.38 -78.51 -72.14
C LEU A 23 -58.97 -77.90 -72.15
N ALA A 24 -58.50 -77.42 -73.31
CA ALA A 24 -57.22 -76.71 -73.44
C ALA A 24 -57.23 -75.39 -72.65
N LEU A 25 -58.32 -74.61 -72.70
CA LEU A 25 -58.49 -73.39 -71.92
C LEU A 25 -58.53 -73.69 -70.41
N ILE A 26 -59.25 -74.72 -69.98
CA ILE A 26 -59.30 -75.17 -68.58
C ILE A 26 -57.90 -75.57 -68.12
N ASN A 27 -57.13 -76.29 -68.95
CA ASN A 27 -55.75 -76.66 -68.62
C ASN A 27 -54.84 -75.43 -68.52
N SER A 28 -54.93 -74.47 -69.44
CA SER A 28 -54.17 -73.22 -69.39
C SER A 28 -54.50 -72.38 -68.14
N LEU A 29 -55.79 -72.25 -67.79
CA LEU A 29 -56.22 -71.56 -66.58
C LEU A 29 -55.74 -72.27 -65.31
N LYS A 30 -55.78 -73.61 -65.28
CA LYS A 30 -55.19 -74.39 -64.17
C LYS A 30 -53.70 -74.15 -64.04
N GLU A 31 -52.97 -74.11 -65.15
CA GLU A 31 -51.54 -73.85 -65.17
C GLU A 31 -51.21 -72.42 -64.68
N GLN A 32 -51.97 -71.41 -65.11
CA GLN A 32 -51.85 -70.04 -64.61
C GLN A 32 -52.18 -69.93 -63.12
N VAL A 33 -53.22 -70.61 -62.62
CA VAL A 33 -53.54 -70.65 -61.19
C VAL A 33 -52.41 -71.26 -60.39
N GLU A 34 -51.79 -72.33 -60.91
CA GLU A 34 -50.67 -72.98 -60.24
C GLU A 34 -49.39 -72.14 -60.28
N GLU A 35 -49.15 -71.40 -61.37
CA GLU A 35 -48.05 -70.44 -61.45
C GLU A 35 -48.26 -69.25 -60.50
N MET A 36 -49.49 -68.73 -60.41
CA MET A 36 -49.84 -67.66 -59.47
C MET A 36 -49.65 -68.12 -58.01
N LYS A 37 -50.08 -69.34 -57.65
CA LYS A 37 -49.84 -69.92 -56.32
C LYS A 37 -48.35 -70.02 -56.00
N LYS A 38 -47.52 -70.49 -56.94
CA LYS A 38 -46.06 -70.54 -56.74
C LYS A 38 -45.45 -69.14 -56.56
N LYS A 39 -45.97 -68.13 -57.25
CA LYS A 39 -45.56 -66.72 -57.06
C LYS A 39 -45.97 -66.18 -55.70
N GLU A 40 -47.19 -66.45 -55.27
CA GLU A 40 -47.71 -66.06 -53.96
C GLU A 40 -46.86 -66.67 -52.83
N GLU A 41 -46.57 -67.97 -52.89
CA GLU A 41 -45.69 -68.64 -51.92
C GLU A 41 -44.28 -68.03 -51.87
N ARG A 42 -43.71 -67.66 -53.02
CA ARG A 42 -42.40 -67.00 -53.08
C ARG A 42 -42.45 -65.60 -52.47
N MET A 43 -43.48 -64.82 -52.78
CA MET A 43 -43.67 -63.49 -52.20
C MET A 43 -43.90 -63.56 -50.70
N GLU A 44 -44.66 -64.54 -50.21
CA GLU A 44 -44.88 -64.74 -48.78
C GLU A 44 -43.59 -65.10 -48.05
N LYS A 45 -42.75 -65.97 -48.62
CA LYS A 45 -41.42 -66.26 -48.06
C LYS A 45 -40.52 -65.03 -48.01
N GLN A 46 -40.47 -64.25 -49.10
CA GLN A 46 -39.69 -63.00 -49.14
C GLN A 46 -40.21 -61.97 -48.14
N MET A 47 -41.53 -61.84 -48.00
CA MET A 47 -42.16 -60.95 -47.02
C MET A 47 -41.78 -61.36 -45.59
N ASN A 48 -41.81 -62.66 -45.29
CA ASN A 48 -41.41 -63.19 -43.99
C ASN A 48 -39.92 -62.97 -43.70
N GLU A 49 -39.04 -63.14 -44.69
CA GLU A 49 -37.61 -62.83 -44.57
C GLU A 49 -37.37 -61.34 -44.29
N ILE A 50 -38.00 -60.45 -45.07
CA ILE A 50 -37.90 -58.99 -44.88
C ILE A 50 -38.43 -58.60 -43.49
N MET A 51 -39.55 -59.17 -43.05
CA MET A 51 -40.09 -58.91 -41.71
C MET A 51 -39.15 -59.38 -40.61
N ALA A 52 -38.56 -60.58 -40.74
CA ALA A 52 -37.61 -61.11 -39.77
C ALA A 52 -36.35 -60.24 -39.69
N GLU A 53 -35.84 -59.79 -40.84
CA GLU A 53 -34.67 -58.91 -40.92
C GLU A 53 -34.97 -57.52 -40.34
N ASN A 54 -36.13 -56.94 -40.65
CA ASN A 54 -36.54 -55.66 -40.11
C ASN A 54 -36.67 -55.72 -38.57
N LYS A 55 -37.24 -56.82 -38.05
CA LYS A 55 -37.34 -57.07 -36.61
C LYS A 55 -35.96 -57.22 -35.96
N ARG A 56 -35.02 -57.91 -36.63
CA ARG A 56 -33.63 -58.05 -36.18
C ARG A 56 -32.87 -56.72 -36.15
N LEU A 57 -33.13 -55.82 -37.09
CA LEU A 57 -32.45 -54.53 -37.21
C LEU A 57 -33.03 -53.43 -36.32
N THR A 58 -34.30 -53.56 -35.91
CA THR A 58 -34.99 -52.54 -35.09
C THR A 58 -34.32 -52.33 -33.74
N GLU A 59 -33.96 -53.40 -33.03
CA GLU A 59 -33.37 -53.30 -31.69
C GLU A 59 -31.94 -52.71 -31.71
N PRO A 60 -31.02 -53.15 -32.60
CA PRO A 60 -29.71 -52.51 -32.76
C PRO A 60 -29.81 -51.03 -33.15
N LEU A 61 -30.75 -50.67 -34.03
CA LEU A 61 -30.96 -49.29 -34.43
C LEU A 61 -31.43 -48.43 -33.26
N GLN A 62 -32.34 -48.96 -32.43
CA GLN A 62 -32.82 -48.29 -31.24
C GLN A 62 -31.68 -48.08 -30.23
N LYS A 63 -30.87 -49.11 -29.95
CA LYS A 63 -29.69 -49.01 -29.07
C LYS A 63 -28.69 -47.98 -29.57
N ALA A 64 -28.36 -47.99 -30.86
CA ALA A 64 -27.44 -47.01 -31.45
C ALA A 64 -27.99 -45.57 -31.35
N ARG A 65 -29.30 -45.38 -31.49
CA ARG A 65 -29.93 -44.06 -31.29
C ARG A 65 -29.85 -43.59 -29.85
N GLU A 66 -30.10 -44.49 -28.89
CA GLU A 66 -29.97 -44.20 -27.45
C GLU A 66 -28.53 -43.85 -27.07
N GLU A 67 -27.55 -44.60 -27.57
CA GLU A 67 -26.13 -44.31 -27.36
C GLU A 67 -25.73 -42.94 -27.95
N VAL A 68 -26.21 -42.59 -29.14
CA VAL A 68 -25.94 -41.28 -29.74
C VAL A 68 -26.52 -40.14 -28.89
N GLU A 69 -27.74 -40.30 -28.38
CA GLU A 69 -28.34 -39.30 -27.49
C GLU A 69 -27.58 -39.17 -26.16
N GLU A 70 -27.13 -40.28 -25.59
CA GLU A 70 -26.34 -40.26 -24.37
C GLU A 70 -24.97 -39.60 -24.58
N LEU A 71 -24.26 -39.95 -25.67
CA LEU A 71 -23.00 -39.31 -26.04
C LEU A 71 -23.15 -37.82 -26.30
N ARG A 72 -24.26 -37.39 -26.92
CA ARG A 72 -24.56 -35.95 -27.10
C ARG A 72 -24.73 -35.22 -25.77
N LYS A 73 -25.41 -35.83 -24.79
CA LYS A 73 -25.54 -35.26 -23.44
C LYS A 73 -24.18 -35.16 -22.75
N GLN A 74 -23.36 -36.19 -22.83
CA GLN A 74 -22.01 -36.19 -22.27
C GLN A 74 -21.12 -35.12 -22.92
N LEU A 75 -21.20 -34.94 -24.23
CA LEU A 75 -20.48 -33.90 -24.95
C LEU A 75 -20.88 -32.49 -24.47
N ALA A 76 -22.18 -32.23 -24.34
CA ALA A 76 -22.68 -30.95 -23.85
C ALA A 76 -22.22 -30.66 -22.40
N ASN A 77 -22.22 -31.67 -21.53
CA ASN A 77 -21.68 -31.54 -20.18
C ASN A 77 -20.18 -31.25 -20.20
N TYR A 78 -19.42 -31.96 -21.03
CA TYR A 78 -17.98 -31.74 -21.17
C TYR A 78 -17.64 -30.32 -21.69
N GLU A 79 -18.42 -29.79 -22.64
CA GLU A 79 -18.26 -28.41 -23.11
C GLU A 79 -18.52 -27.40 -21.99
N LYS A 80 -19.56 -27.62 -21.17
CA LYS A 80 -19.85 -26.80 -20.00
C LYS A 80 -18.73 -26.86 -18.97
N ASP A 81 -18.19 -28.04 -18.68
CA ASP A 81 -17.08 -28.22 -17.74
C ASP A 81 -15.81 -27.54 -18.25
N LYS A 82 -15.53 -27.63 -19.56
CA LYS A 82 -14.41 -26.94 -20.20
C LYS A 82 -14.53 -25.42 -20.08
N ALA A 83 -15.72 -24.86 -20.29
CA ALA A 83 -15.98 -23.44 -20.11
C ALA A 83 -15.81 -23.00 -18.63
N SER A 84 -16.32 -23.81 -17.70
CA SER A 84 -16.19 -23.56 -16.26
C SER A 84 -14.73 -23.60 -15.81
N LEU A 85 -13.96 -24.56 -16.31
CA LEU A 85 -12.53 -24.68 -16.06
C LEU A 85 -11.76 -23.47 -16.60
N ALA A 86 -12.08 -22.99 -17.80
CA ALA A 86 -11.45 -21.80 -18.36
C ALA A 86 -11.73 -20.56 -17.49
N SER A 87 -12.98 -20.37 -17.03
CA SER A 87 -13.34 -19.28 -16.11
C SER A 87 -12.63 -19.40 -14.76
N ALA A 88 -12.53 -20.60 -14.20
CA ALA A 88 -11.82 -20.84 -12.94
C ALA A 88 -10.31 -20.54 -13.07
N LYS A 89 -9.68 -20.97 -14.16
CA LYS A 89 -8.26 -20.65 -14.45
C LYS A 89 -8.02 -19.15 -14.61
N ALA A 90 -8.92 -18.43 -15.28
CA ALA A 90 -8.83 -16.98 -15.40
C ALA A 90 -8.91 -16.30 -14.02
N ARG A 91 -9.85 -16.73 -13.16
CA ARG A 91 -9.96 -16.23 -11.78
C ARG A 91 -8.72 -16.55 -10.95
N LEU A 92 -8.19 -17.77 -11.05
CA LEU A 92 -6.97 -18.18 -10.35
C LEU A 92 -5.79 -17.26 -10.71
N LYS A 93 -5.60 -16.97 -12.00
CA LYS A 93 -4.51 -16.10 -12.46
C LYS A 93 -4.61 -14.69 -11.87
N VAL A 94 -5.81 -14.11 -11.84
CA VAL A 94 -6.04 -12.78 -11.24
C VAL A 94 -5.72 -12.82 -9.75
N GLN A 95 -6.20 -13.84 -9.03
CA GLN A 95 -5.93 -14.01 -7.60
C GLN A 95 -4.43 -14.20 -7.30
N GLU A 96 -3.69 -14.92 -8.15
CA GLU A 96 -2.23 -15.07 -8.03
C GLU A 96 -1.47 -13.76 -8.27
N GLU A 97 -1.97 -12.88 -9.16
CA GLU A 97 -1.41 -11.54 -9.36
C GLU A 97 -1.70 -10.63 -8.16
N GLU A 98 -2.94 -10.63 -7.65
CA GLU A 98 -3.33 -9.91 -6.43
C GLU A 98 -2.50 -10.34 -5.21
N LEU A 99 -2.33 -11.65 -5.01
CA LEU A 99 -1.55 -12.19 -3.90
C LEU A 99 -0.08 -11.76 -3.98
N ARG A 100 0.50 -11.76 -5.18
CA ARG A 100 1.87 -11.27 -5.39
C ARG A 100 2.00 -9.78 -5.10
N SER A 101 1.05 -8.96 -5.55
CA SER A 101 1.04 -7.53 -5.23
C SER A 101 0.96 -7.30 -3.72
N LEU A 102 0.02 -7.97 -3.05
CA LEU A 102 -0.21 -7.82 -1.62
C LEU A 102 1.00 -8.30 -0.80
N HIS A 103 1.66 -9.37 -1.24
CA HIS A 103 2.87 -9.86 -0.61
C HIS A 103 4.00 -8.82 -0.70
N TRP A 104 4.21 -8.22 -1.87
CA TRP A 104 5.22 -7.18 -2.04
C TRP A 104 4.89 -5.94 -1.18
N GLU A 105 3.64 -5.49 -1.16
CA GLU A 105 3.20 -4.39 -0.31
C GLU A 105 3.44 -4.68 1.18
N HIS A 106 3.17 -5.93 1.60
CA HIS A 106 3.43 -6.37 2.97
C HIS A 106 4.91 -6.31 3.32
N GLU A 107 5.80 -6.83 2.46
CA GLU A 107 7.25 -6.78 2.67
C GLU A 107 7.76 -5.34 2.79
N VAL A 108 7.32 -4.45 1.89
CA VAL A 108 7.68 -3.03 1.93
C VAL A 108 7.19 -2.39 3.23
N LEU A 109 5.95 -2.68 3.65
CA LEU A 109 5.40 -2.12 4.88
C LEU A 109 6.13 -2.62 6.12
N GLN A 110 6.52 -3.90 6.14
CA GLN A 110 7.29 -4.50 7.22
C GLN A 110 8.68 -3.88 7.35
N GLN A 111 9.37 -3.62 6.23
CA GLN A 111 10.65 -2.91 6.24
C GLN A 111 10.51 -1.48 6.78
N ARG A 112 9.49 -0.74 6.29
CA ARG A 112 9.22 0.62 6.79
C ARG A 112 8.91 0.63 8.28
N PHE A 113 8.10 -0.31 8.75
CA PHE A 113 7.77 -0.45 10.17
C PHE A 113 9.04 -0.69 11.00
N SER A 114 9.91 -1.61 10.56
CA SER A 114 11.17 -1.89 11.25
C SER A 114 12.07 -0.65 11.31
N GLN A 115 12.14 0.13 10.23
CA GLN A 115 12.90 1.37 10.21
C GLN A 115 12.33 2.41 11.19
N THR A 116 11.02 2.67 11.14
CA THR A 116 10.36 3.61 12.06
C THR A 116 10.50 3.19 13.51
N GLN A 117 10.47 1.87 13.79
CA GLN A 117 10.73 1.36 15.13
C GLN A 117 12.16 1.66 15.60
N SER A 118 13.15 1.44 14.74
CA SER A 118 14.55 1.77 15.04
C SER A 118 14.75 3.27 15.27
N GLU A 119 14.13 4.12 14.46
CA GLU A 119 14.19 5.58 14.61
C GLU A 119 13.57 6.04 15.93
N ARG A 120 12.42 5.47 16.30
CA ARG A 120 11.78 5.73 17.60
C ARG A 120 12.70 5.34 18.75
N ASP A 121 13.30 4.17 18.69
CA ASP A 121 14.16 3.65 19.77
C ASP A 121 15.45 4.48 19.90
N GLU A 122 16.03 4.89 18.77
CA GLU A 122 17.17 5.80 18.75
C GLU A 122 16.81 7.18 19.34
N LEU A 123 15.67 7.75 18.94
CA LEU A 123 15.21 9.05 19.43
C LEU A 123 14.94 9.00 20.94
N TYR A 124 14.33 7.92 21.42
CA TYR A 124 14.12 7.71 22.85
C TYR A 124 15.46 7.61 23.60
N GLY A 125 16.43 6.88 23.06
CA GLY A 125 17.79 6.81 23.62
C GLY A 125 18.49 8.17 23.68
N LYS A 126 18.36 8.99 22.63
CA LYS A 126 18.89 10.37 22.59
C LYS A 126 18.20 11.26 23.61
N PHE A 127 16.88 11.16 23.74
CA PHE A 127 16.09 11.93 24.70
C PHE A 127 16.53 11.65 26.14
N VAL A 128 16.66 10.37 26.51
CA VAL A 128 17.11 9.99 27.86
C VAL A 128 18.53 10.50 28.13
N LYS A 129 19.45 10.38 27.16
CA LYS A 129 20.81 10.92 27.29
C LYS A 129 20.80 12.44 27.50
N ALA A 130 20.04 13.17 26.70
CA ALA A 130 19.93 14.63 26.80
C ALA A 130 19.39 15.07 28.17
N ILE A 131 18.37 14.37 28.70
CA ILE A 131 17.87 14.64 30.06
C ILE A 131 18.98 14.48 31.10
N HIS A 132 19.69 13.35 31.08
CA HIS A 132 20.77 13.11 32.03
C HIS A 132 21.88 14.15 31.92
N GLU A 133 22.26 14.56 30.70
CA GLU A 133 23.26 15.60 30.50
C GLU A 133 22.81 16.96 31.06
N VAL A 134 21.57 17.37 30.81
CA VAL A 134 21.01 18.62 31.35
C VAL A 134 20.95 18.56 32.88
N GLN A 135 20.51 17.44 33.44
CA GLN A 135 20.44 17.24 34.88
C GLN A 135 21.85 17.27 35.50
N GLN A 136 22.85 16.62 34.90
CA GLN A 136 24.24 16.66 35.37
C GLN A 136 24.81 18.08 35.32
N LYS A 137 24.61 18.81 34.22
CA LYS A 137 25.07 20.21 34.09
C LYS A 137 24.41 21.12 35.12
N SER A 138 23.10 20.98 35.33
CA SER A 138 22.35 21.74 36.33
C SER A 138 22.86 21.44 37.74
N ASN A 139 23.00 20.15 38.09
CA ASN A 139 23.52 19.71 39.38
C ASN A 139 24.94 20.22 39.63
N PHE A 140 25.82 20.18 38.61
CA PHE A 140 27.17 20.73 38.72
C PHE A 140 27.15 22.24 38.94
N LYS A 141 26.32 22.99 38.21
CA LYS A 141 26.14 24.44 38.41
C LYS A 141 25.64 24.75 39.81
N ASN A 142 24.66 24.00 40.31
CA ASN A 142 24.13 24.16 41.66
C ASN A 142 25.20 23.89 42.72
N LEU A 143 25.98 22.81 42.57
CA LEU A 143 27.08 22.49 43.47
C LEU A 143 28.16 23.59 43.49
N LEU A 144 28.48 24.16 42.33
CA LEU A 144 29.45 25.26 42.24
C LEU A 144 28.93 26.54 42.90
N LEU A 145 27.64 26.85 42.71
CA LEU A 145 26.99 27.99 43.36
C LEU A 145 26.97 27.79 44.88
N GLU A 146 26.63 26.60 45.36
CA GLU A 146 26.66 26.26 46.79
C GLU A 146 28.06 26.42 47.40
N LYS A 147 29.12 25.98 46.70
CA LYS A 147 30.49 26.22 47.15
C LYS A 147 30.85 27.70 47.15
N LYS A 148 30.41 28.48 46.15
CA LYS A 148 30.69 29.92 46.08
C LYS A 148 29.97 30.68 47.18
N THR A 149 28.69 30.39 47.43
CA THR A 149 27.92 31.01 48.51
C THR A 149 28.44 30.59 49.88
N GLY A 150 28.80 29.31 50.06
CA GLY A 150 29.48 28.84 51.27
C GLY A 150 30.84 29.53 51.50
N GLY A 151 31.59 29.78 50.43
CA GLY A 151 32.84 30.56 50.46
C GLY A 151 32.64 32.04 50.82
N SER A 152 31.56 32.67 50.31
CA SER A 152 31.14 34.01 50.77
C SER A 152 30.69 34.02 52.22
N GLY A 153 30.31 32.87 52.79
CA GLY A 153 30.15 32.71 54.24
C GLY A 153 31.44 32.94 55.04
N ARG A 154 32.61 33.10 54.42
CA ARG A 154 33.83 33.59 55.11
C ARG A 154 33.74 35.09 55.46
N HIS A 155 32.95 35.87 54.72
CA HIS A 155 32.76 37.30 55.01
C HIS A 155 32.09 37.53 56.36
N THR A 156 31.26 36.61 56.86
CA THR A 156 30.69 36.73 58.22
C THR A 156 31.76 36.57 59.30
N GLY A 157 32.84 35.81 59.03
CA GLY A 157 34.00 35.73 59.90
C GLY A 157 34.84 37.02 59.90
N GLU A 158 34.99 37.65 58.73
CA GLU A 158 35.65 38.96 58.59
C GLU A 158 34.83 40.07 59.27
N GLU A 159 33.50 40.05 59.15
CA GLU A 159 32.60 40.96 59.89
C GLU A 159 32.68 40.74 61.40
N ALA A 160 32.76 39.50 61.87
CA ALA A 160 32.93 39.20 63.29
C ALA A 160 34.27 39.72 63.83
N GLN A 161 35.36 39.55 63.07
CA GLN A 161 36.68 40.10 63.41
C GLN A 161 36.69 41.64 63.40
N LEU A 162 36.02 42.26 62.43
CA LEU A 162 35.87 43.71 62.37
C LEU A 162 35.11 44.23 63.59
N ASN A 163 34.01 43.57 63.97
CA ASN A 163 33.24 43.92 65.17
C ASN A 163 34.05 43.78 66.47
N GLU A 164 34.91 42.76 66.57
CA GLU A 164 35.82 42.58 67.71
C GLU A 164 36.86 43.71 67.78
N VAL A 165 37.50 44.06 66.65
CA VAL A 165 38.48 45.14 66.56
C VAL A 165 37.85 46.51 66.89
N LEU A 166 36.63 46.76 66.39
CA LEU A 166 35.89 47.98 66.69
C LEU A 166 35.52 48.08 68.17
N SER A 167 35.15 46.96 68.79
CA SER A 167 34.85 46.89 70.23
C SER A 167 36.09 47.10 71.10
N ALA A 168 37.27 46.59 70.68
CA ALA A 168 38.53 46.76 71.40
C ALA A 168 39.12 48.18 71.30
N SER A 169 38.75 48.95 70.27
CA SER A 169 39.36 50.24 69.95
C SER A 169 38.77 51.44 70.71
N ASN A 170 37.71 51.26 71.51
CA ASN A 170 37.05 52.31 72.33
C ASN A 170 36.82 53.64 71.55
N LEU A 171 36.46 53.55 70.27
CA LEU A 171 36.17 54.71 69.43
C LEU A 171 34.80 55.31 69.80
N ASP A 172 34.63 56.62 69.61
CA ASP A 172 33.31 57.26 69.79
C ASP A 172 32.29 56.62 68.82
N PRO A 173 31.24 55.94 69.34
CA PRO A 173 30.27 55.23 68.51
C PRO A 173 29.52 56.16 67.55
N THR A 174 29.31 57.42 67.93
CA THR A 174 28.56 58.39 67.12
C THR A 174 29.37 58.83 65.92
N ALA A 175 30.64 59.21 66.11
CA ALA A 175 31.55 59.55 65.02
C ALA A 175 31.80 58.37 64.07
N LEU A 176 31.98 57.16 64.61
CA LEU A 176 32.18 55.96 63.79
C LEU A 176 30.97 55.66 62.90
N THR A 177 29.76 55.72 63.44
CA THR A 177 28.52 55.50 62.67
C THR A 177 28.36 56.51 61.53
N VAL A 178 28.70 57.77 61.78
CA VAL A 178 28.65 58.83 60.75
C VAL A 178 29.68 58.58 59.65
N VAL A 179 30.90 58.13 60.00
CA VAL A 179 31.95 57.82 59.02
C VAL A 179 31.60 56.57 58.21
N THR A 180 31.12 55.50 58.85
CA THR A 180 30.67 54.27 58.17
C THR A 180 29.55 54.56 57.19
N ARG A 181 28.51 55.30 57.61
CA ARG A 181 27.41 55.67 56.73
C ARG A 181 27.86 56.52 55.54
N LYS A 182 28.75 57.50 55.76
CA LYS A 182 29.34 58.28 54.65
C LYS A 182 30.13 57.40 53.70
N LEU A 183 30.83 56.39 54.21
CA LEU A 183 31.59 55.46 53.38
C LEU A 183 30.66 54.56 52.56
N GLU A 184 29.58 54.05 53.16
CA GLU A 184 28.50 53.31 52.48
C GLU A 184 27.87 54.15 51.37
N ASP A 185 27.47 55.39 51.65
CA ASP A 185 26.89 56.30 50.65
C ASP A 185 27.85 56.53 49.46
N VAL A 186 29.15 56.67 49.73
CA VAL A 186 30.18 56.81 48.69
C VAL A 186 30.36 55.51 47.89
N LEU A 187 30.34 54.36 48.55
CA LEU A 187 30.43 53.05 47.89
C LEU A 187 29.22 52.81 47.00
N ASP A 188 28.01 53.08 47.47
CA ASP A 188 26.78 52.92 46.71
C ASP A 188 26.73 53.87 45.52
N SER A 189 27.15 55.12 45.71
CA SER A 189 27.29 56.09 44.62
C SER A 189 28.29 55.60 43.55
N LYS A 190 29.47 55.13 43.98
CA LYS A 190 30.47 54.58 43.05
C LYS A 190 29.99 53.32 42.35
N ASN A 191 29.33 52.40 43.05
CA ASN A 191 28.78 51.19 42.47
C ASN A 191 27.68 51.49 41.45
N SER A 192 26.85 52.49 41.71
CA SER A 192 25.83 52.96 40.77
C SER A 192 26.49 53.58 39.54
N ALA A 193 27.48 54.45 39.72
CA ALA A 193 28.25 55.03 38.62
C ALA A 193 28.96 53.96 37.77
N ILE A 194 29.50 52.89 38.39
CA ILE A 194 30.10 51.77 37.66
C ILE A 194 29.05 51.07 36.78
N LYS A 195 27.85 50.79 37.32
CA LYS A 195 26.76 50.16 36.57
C LYS A 195 26.32 51.04 35.40
N ASP A 196 26.17 52.34 35.63
CA ASP A 196 25.78 53.30 34.60
C ASP A 196 26.82 53.40 33.48
N LEU A 197 28.11 53.48 33.84
CA LEU A 197 29.21 53.51 32.86
C LEU A 197 29.31 52.20 32.06
N GLN A 198 29.11 51.05 32.71
CA GLN A 198 29.06 49.76 32.02
C GLN A 198 27.89 49.69 31.03
N TYR A 199 26.72 50.20 31.42
CA TYR A 199 25.56 50.29 30.53
C TYR A 199 25.80 51.25 29.35
N GLU A 200 26.41 52.40 29.62
CA GLU A 200 26.74 53.38 28.58
C GLU A 200 27.76 52.82 27.58
N LEU A 201 28.79 52.12 28.07
CA LEU A 201 29.72 51.41 27.20
C LEU A 201 28.99 50.38 26.33
N ALA A 202 28.05 49.61 26.90
CA ALA A 202 27.20 48.68 26.16
C ALA A 202 26.38 49.34 25.08
N ARG A 203 25.75 50.46 25.40
CA ARG A 203 24.97 51.25 24.46
C ARG A 203 25.81 51.74 23.29
N VAL A 204 27.01 52.28 23.55
CA VAL A 204 27.90 52.81 22.52
C VAL A 204 28.47 51.69 21.63
N CYS A 205 28.94 50.59 22.22
CA CYS A 205 29.44 49.44 21.45
C CYS A 205 28.36 48.85 20.54
N LYS A 206 27.11 48.79 21.00
CA LYS A 206 25.99 48.34 20.16
C LYS A 206 25.73 49.31 19.01
N ALA A 207 25.63 50.61 19.31
CA ALA A 207 25.41 51.63 18.28
C ALA A 207 26.50 51.60 17.20
N HIS A 208 27.75 51.38 17.60
CA HIS A 208 28.87 51.21 16.69
C HIS A 208 28.70 49.98 15.77
N ASN A 209 28.38 48.81 16.34
CA ASN A 209 28.19 47.58 15.57
C ASN A 209 26.97 47.65 14.63
N ASP A 210 25.87 48.27 15.07
CA ASP A 210 24.67 48.48 14.24
C ASP A 210 24.95 49.45 13.09
N LEU A 211 25.76 50.49 13.33
CA LEU A 211 26.20 51.42 12.30
C LEU A 211 27.06 50.73 11.22
N ILE A 212 28.01 49.88 11.63
CA ILE A 212 28.82 49.08 10.69
C ILE A 212 27.91 48.27 9.76
N ARG A 213 26.95 47.54 10.32
CA ARG A 213 26.00 46.72 9.54
C ARG A 213 25.14 47.55 8.59
N THR A 214 24.71 48.73 9.05
CA THR A 214 23.91 49.65 8.23
C THR A 214 24.73 50.14 7.02
N TYR A 215 26.01 50.46 7.22
CA TYR A 215 26.92 50.83 6.13
C TYR A 215 27.17 49.66 5.18
N GLU A 216 27.45 48.46 5.68
CA GLU A 216 27.65 47.26 4.85
C GLU A 216 26.42 46.98 3.98
N ALA A 217 25.22 47.00 4.56
CA ALA A 217 23.97 46.82 3.82
C ALA A 217 23.76 47.92 2.77
N LYS A 218 24.16 49.17 3.07
CA LYS A 218 24.05 50.28 2.12
C LYS A 218 25.04 50.15 0.97
N LEU A 219 26.29 49.75 1.24
CA LEU A 219 27.31 49.48 0.22
C LEU A 219 26.87 48.36 -0.72
N GLN A 220 26.36 47.26 -0.16
CA GLN A 220 25.77 46.17 -0.95
C GLN A 220 24.60 46.65 -1.81
N SER A 221 23.73 47.53 -1.28
CA SER A 221 22.61 48.10 -2.05
C SER A 221 23.04 48.94 -3.26
N PHE A 222 24.25 49.50 -3.23
CA PHE A 222 24.84 50.23 -4.35
C PHE A 222 25.76 49.37 -5.23
N GLY A 223 25.81 48.06 -4.99
CA GLY A 223 26.61 47.12 -5.78
C GLY A 223 28.10 47.15 -5.46
N VAL A 224 28.50 47.70 -4.30
CA VAL A 224 29.88 47.67 -3.82
C VAL A 224 30.04 46.47 -2.87
N PRO A 225 30.78 45.43 -3.25
CA PRO A 225 31.09 44.30 -2.37
C PRO A 225 31.90 44.72 -1.16
N THR A 226 31.60 44.15 0.01
CA THR A 226 32.31 44.43 1.26
C THR A 226 33.79 44.03 1.22
N GLU A 227 34.17 43.17 0.27
CA GLU A 227 35.54 42.72 0.01
C GLU A 227 36.40 43.80 -0.65
N GLU A 228 35.80 44.77 -1.34
CA GLU A 228 36.49 45.86 -2.04
C GLU A 228 36.94 46.98 -1.09
N LEU A 229 36.50 46.97 0.18
CA LEU A 229 36.87 47.96 1.19
C LEU A 229 38.35 47.91 1.61
N GLY A 230 39.04 46.78 1.41
CA GLY A 230 40.45 46.61 1.74
C GLY A 230 40.77 46.53 3.25
N PHE A 231 39.77 46.63 4.13
CA PHE A 231 39.90 46.41 5.57
C PHE A 231 38.63 45.74 6.13
N LYS A 232 38.75 45.12 7.31
CA LYS A 232 37.61 44.55 8.05
C LYS A 232 37.35 45.40 9.30
N PRO A 233 36.17 46.05 9.42
CA PRO A 233 35.81 46.78 10.63
C PRO A 233 35.89 45.86 11.87
N LEU A 234 36.45 46.37 12.97
CA LEU A 234 36.51 45.64 14.23
C LEU A 234 35.18 45.79 14.98
N GLU A 235 34.43 44.70 15.15
CA GLU A 235 33.24 44.71 16.01
C GLU A 235 33.65 44.91 17.48
N SER A 236 32.99 45.84 18.17
CA SER A 236 33.23 46.11 19.58
C SER A 236 32.57 45.04 20.44
N ASN A 237 33.36 44.36 21.29
CA ASN A 237 32.90 43.36 22.25
C ASN A 237 33.09 43.86 23.69
N ILE A 238 32.17 43.51 24.59
CA ILE A 238 32.24 43.91 26.01
C ILE A 238 32.56 42.69 26.84
N GLY A 239 33.75 42.66 27.45
CA GLY A 239 34.14 41.59 28.37
C GLY A 239 34.06 40.18 27.79
N GLY A 240 34.22 40.01 26.47
CA GLY A 240 34.08 38.72 25.77
C GLY A 240 32.64 38.29 25.48
N GLN A 241 31.63 39.11 25.79
CA GLN A 241 30.23 38.85 25.45
C GLN A 241 29.87 39.52 24.12
N GLN A 242 29.19 38.77 23.25
CA GLN A 242 28.70 39.25 21.97
C GLN A 242 27.36 39.97 22.15
N LEU A 243 27.25 41.21 21.69
CA LEU A 243 26.04 42.02 21.81
C LEU A 243 24.95 41.56 20.84
N GLY A 244 23.70 41.51 21.31
CA GLY A 244 22.55 41.06 20.50
C GLY A 244 22.25 42.02 19.34
N ARG A 245 21.86 41.45 18.18
CA ARG A 245 21.61 42.21 16.93
C ARG A 245 20.24 42.90 16.83
N GLY A 246 19.32 42.61 17.77
CA GLY A 246 17.95 43.16 17.76
C GLY A 246 17.80 44.45 18.57
N PRO A 247 16.63 45.12 18.51
CA PRO A 247 16.34 46.33 19.31
C PRO A 247 16.51 46.09 20.82
N ALA A 248 16.22 44.87 21.30
CA ALA A 248 16.44 44.45 22.69
C ALA A 248 17.86 43.91 23.00
N GLY A 249 18.83 44.06 22.09
CA GLY A 249 20.17 43.45 22.18
C GLY A 249 21.06 43.90 23.34
N LEU A 250 20.66 44.91 24.11
CA LEU A 250 21.32 45.34 25.36
C LEU A 250 20.75 44.65 26.61
N VAL A 251 19.53 44.11 26.53
CA VAL A 251 18.80 43.50 27.65
C VAL A 251 18.81 41.97 27.53
N ALA A 252 18.87 41.46 26.30
CA ALA A 252 19.01 40.04 26.02
C ALA A 252 20.50 39.63 26.01
N ALA A 253 21.12 39.52 27.19
CA ALA A 253 22.33 38.71 27.32
C ALA A 253 21.94 37.21 27.19
N PRO A 254 22.76 36.37 26.54
CA PRO A 254 22.50 34.94 26.53
C PRO A 254 22.69 34.38 27.95
N THR A 255 21.71 33.58 28.41
CA THR A 255 21.86 32.66 29.55
C THR A 255 22.86 31.55 29.24
#